data_AF-A0A1H9XU82-F1
#
_entry.id   AF-A0A1H9XU82-F1
#
_cell.length_a   1.000
_cell.length_b   1.000
_cell.length_c   1.000
_cell.angle_alpha   90.00
_cell.angle_beta   90.00
_cell.angle_gamma   90.00
#
_symmetry.space_group_name_H-M   'P 1'
#
loop_
_entity.id
_entity.type
_entity.pdbx_description
1 polymer ?
#
loop_
_entity_poly.entity_id
_entity_poly.type
_entity_poly.pdbx_seq_one_letter_code
_entity_poly.pdbx_strand_id
1 'polypeptide(L)'
;MKGRALVDREWYLPKPWTRDPDRCRTARIHDARSFATKPELARAMVLRALGSALPIAWVTPDAAYGQERGLRRILEEAGVGHVLAVSTSQQVKSVWGVGASAMF
;
A
#
# COMPACT_ATOMS: atom_id res chain seq x y z
N MET A 1 -9.45 15.89 23.12
CA MET A 1 -10.15 15.30 21.96
C MET A 1 -9.13 14.60 21.08
N LYS A 2 -9.39 13.37 20.63
CA LYS A 2 -8.54 12.68 19.64
C LYS A 2 -9.16 12.89 18.25
N GLY A 3 -8.47 13.61 17.37
CA GLY A 3 -8.87 13.81 15.97
C GLY A 3 -8.27 12.73 15.07
N ARG A 4 -8.92 12.46 13.93
CA ARG A 4 -8.37 11.66 12.84
C ARG A 4 -8.32 12.52 11.59
N ALA A 5 -7.23 12.47 10.85
CA ALA A 5 -7.04 13.22 9.61
C ALA A 5 -6.55 12.28 8.51
N LEU A 6 -7.03 12.51 7.29
CA LEU A 6 -6.46 11.86 6.10
C LEU A 6 -5.14 12.56 5.76
N VAL A 7 -4.06 11.79 5.71
CA VAL A 7 -2.70 12.31 5.48
C VAL A 7 -2.31 12.28 4.01
N ASP A 8 -2.62 11.19 3.30
CA ASP A 8 -2.22 10.97 1.91
C ASP A 8 -3.33 10.24 1.16
N ARG A 9 -3.37 10.38 -0.17
CA ARG A 9 -4.29 9.70 -1.07
C ARG A 9 -3.70 9.56 -2.46
N GLU A 10 -4.06 8.47 -3.14
CA GLU A 10 -3.70 8.26 -4.53
C GLU A 10 -4.88 7.83 -5.41
N TRP A 11 -4.92 8.39 -6.63
CA TRP A 11 -5.86 7.96 -7.67
C TRP A 11 -5.35 6.71 -8.37
N TYR A 12 -6.13 5.64 -8.32
CA TYR A 12 -5.97 4.49 -9.21
C TYR A 12 -6.60 4.81 -10.58
N LEU A 13 -5.78 4.86 -11.62
CA LEU A 13 -6.20 5.20 -12.97
C LEU A 13 -6.06 3.98 -13.89
N PRO A 14 -7.17 3.49 -14.49
CA PRO A 14 -7.11 2.46 -15.51
C PRO A 14 -6.30 2.91 -16.74
N LYS A 15 -5.69 1.96 -17.46
CA LYS A 15 -4.85 2.25 -18.66
C LYS A 15 -5.49 3.19 -19.70
N PRO A 16 -6.81 3.13 -19.99
CA PRO A 16 -7.42 4.09 -20.92
C PRO A 16 -7.32 5.55 -20.47
N TRP A 17 -7.34 5.82 -19.16
CA TRP A 17 -7.16 7.19 -18.65
C TRP A 17 -5.73 7.67 -18.80
N THR A 18 -4.75 6.81 -18.50
CA THR A 18 -3.33 7.16 -18.58
C THR A 18 -2.82 7.32 -20.02
N ARG A 19 -3.60 6.86 -21.01
CA ARG A 19 -3.35 7.02 -22.45
C ARG A 19 -4.04 8.25 -23.06
N ASP A 20 -4.82 8.98 -22.26
CA ASP A 20 -5.56 10.18 -22.68
C ASP A 20 -5.21 11.35 -21.74
N PRO A 21 -4.10 12.07 -22.03
CA PRO A 21 -3.64 13.18 -21.21
C PRO A 21 -4.65 14.35 -21.14
N ASP A 22 -5.41 14.59 -22.21
CA ASP A 22 -6.41 15.66 -22.26
C ASP A 22 -7.58 15.40 -21.31
N ARG A 23 -8.04 14.15 -21.28
CA ARG A 23 -9.05 13.71 -20.30
C ARG A 23 -8.54 13.84 -18.87
N CYS A 24 -7.29 13.47 -18.60
CA CYS A 24 -6.67 13.64 -17.28
C CYS A 24 -6.60 15.12 -16.87
N ARG A 25 -6.14 16.00 -17.76
CA ARG A 25 -6.09 17.45 -17.53
C ARG A 25 -7.46 18.03 -17.22
N THR A 26 -8.47 17.65 -18.01
CA THR A 26 -9.87 18.09 -17.82
C THR A 26 -10.40 17.68 -16.45
N ALA A 27 -10.05 16.48 -15.98
CA ALA A 27 -10.39 15.99 -14.65
C ALA A 27 -9.49 16.53 -13.52
N ARG A 28 -8.55 17.45 -13.82
CA ARG A 28 -7.56 18.00 -12.87
C ARG A 28 -6.70 16.92 -12.21
N ILE A 29 -6.44 15.84 -12.94
CA ILE A 29 -5.47 14.82 -12.55
C ILE A 29 -4.08 15.36 -12.91
N HIS A 30 -3.21 15.49 -11.90
CA HIS A 30 -1.84 15.97 -12.05
C HIS A 30 -1.09 15.20 -13.14
N ASP A 31 -0.17 15.89 -13.84
CA ASP A 31 0.47 15.51 -15.11
C ASP A 31 0.55 14.00 -15.37
N ALA A 32 -0.03 13.61 -16.50
CA ALA A 32 -0.09 12.27 -17.11
C ALA A 32 0.58 11.16 -16.30
N ARG A 33 -0.13 10.71 -15.27
CA ARG A 33 0.29 9.57 -14.46
C ARG A 33 0.36 8.32 -15.33
N SER A 34 1.48 7.61 -15.27
CA SER A 34 1.59 6.25 -15.78
C SER A 34 0.65 5.31 -15.01
N PHE A 35 0.20 4.25 -15.67
CA PHE A 35 -0.56 3.20 -15.00
C PHE A 35 0.26 2.60 -13.86
N ALA A 36 -0.33 2.55 -12.67
CA ALA A 36 0.20 1.85 -11.52
C ALA A 36 -0.92 1.00 -10.91
N THR A 37 -0.57 -0.20 -10.50
CA THR A 37 -1.45 -1.09 -9.76
C THR A 37 -1.73 -0.53 -8.36
N LYS A 38 -2.82 -0.94 -7.72
CA LYS A 38 -3.13 -0.51 -6.36
C LYS A 38 -2.00 -0.84 -5.37
N PRO A 39 -1.38 -2.03 -5.39
CA PRO A 39 -0.28 -2.33 -4.48
C PRO A 39 0.96 -1.44 -4.71
N GLU A 40 1.29 -1.11 -5.96
CA GLU A 40 2.38 -0.16 -6.25
C GLU A 40 2.09 1.23 -5.69
N LEU A 41 0.85 1.71 -5.82
CA LEU A 41 0.42 2.99 -5.23
C LEU A 41 0.49 2.96 -3.70
N ALA A 42 0.00 1.90 -3.06
CA ALA A 42 0.05 1.74 -1.62
C ALA A 42 1.50 1.71 -1.10
N ARG A 43 2.39 0.98 -1.78
CA ARG A 43 3.83 0.95 -1.49
C ARG A 43 4.44 2.35 -1.56
N ALA A 44 4.13 3.11 -2.61
CA ALA A 44 4.63 4.47 -2.77
C ALA A 44 4.13 5.41 -1.65
N MET A 45 2.85 5.32 -1.28
CA MET A 45 2.29 6.09 -0.16
C MET A 45 2.96 5.77 1.16
N VAL A 46 3.19 4.48 1.47
CA VAL A 46 3.88 4.06 2.69
C VAL A 46 5.30 4.60 2.73
N LEU A 47 6.06 4.50 1.64
CA LEU A 47 7.42 5.04 1.58
C LEU A 47 7.46 6.56 1.82
N ARG A 48 6.51 7.32 1.24
CA ARG A 48 6.41 8.77 1.51
C ARG A 48 6.07 9.06 2.96
N ALA A 49 5.15 8.29 3.55
CA ALA A 49 4.76 8.46 4.94
C ALA A 49 5.94 8.18 5.88
N LEU A 50 6.69 7.10 5.66
CA LEU A 50 7.89 6.75 6.43
C LEU A 50 9.04 7.76 6.26
N GLY A 51 9.13 8.42 5.10
CA GLY A 51 10.08 9.51 4.87
C GLY A 51 9.64 10.87 5.43
N SER A 52 8.47 10.97 6.06
CA SER A 52 7.95 12.22 6.62
C SER A 52 8.29 12.37 8.10
N ALA A 53 8.03 13.56 8.67
CA ALA A 53 8.17 13.80 10.11
C ALA A 53 7.04 13.17 10.97
N LEU A 54 6.13 12.41 10.36
CA LEU A 54 5.01 11.81 11.08
C LEU A 54 5.50 10.69 12.02
N PRO A 55 4.99 10.61 13.25
CA PRO A 55 5.37 9.57 14.20
C PRO A 55 4.64 8.25 13.90
N ILE A 56 4.98 7.60 12.78
CA ILE A 56 4.35 6.36 12.33
C ILE A 56 4.94 5.18 13.09
N ALA A 57 4.16 4.61 14.02
CA ALA A 57 4.58 3.47 14.81
C ALA A 57 4.13 2.11 14.23
N TRP A 58 3.02 2.09 13.47
CA TRP A 58 2.47 0.87 12.90
C TRP A 58 1.71 1.11 11.60
N VAL A 59 1.64 0.08 10.76
CA VAL A 59 0.88 0.08 9.50
C VAL A 59 -0.04 -1.14 9.44
N THR A 60 -1.32 -0.93 9.08
CA THR A 60 -2.31 -1.99 8.84
C THR A 60 -2.89 -1.91 7.43
N PRO A 61 -2.28 -2.58 6.45
CA PRO A 61 -2.84 -2.73 5.11
C PRO A 61 -3.97 -3.76 5.10
N ASP A 62 -4.94 -3.57 4.23
CA ASP A 62 -5.98 -4.57 3.98
C ASP A 62 -5.44 -5.81 3.23
N ALA A 63 -6.29 -6.84 3.09
CA ALA A 63 -5.91 -8.13 2.52
C ALA A 63 -5.44 -8.06 1.06
N ALA A 64 -5.91 -7.08 0.29
CA ALA A 64 -5.48 -6.90 -1.10
C ALA A 64 -4.03 -6.39 -1.18
N TYR A 65 -3.53 -5.75 -0.12
CA TYR A 65 -2.17 -5.24 -0.03
C TYR A 65 -1.21 -6.14 0.77
N GLY A 66 -1.72 -6.95 1.71
CA GLY A 66 -0.88 -7.85 2.50
C GLY A 66 -0.21 -8.98 1.71
N GLN A 67 -0.69 -9.24 0.48
CA GLN A 67 -0.05 -10.18 -0.46
C GLN A 67 1.19 -9.60 -1.16
N GLU A 68 1.39 -8.28 -1.12
CA GLU A 68 2.52 -7.61 -1.78
C GLU A 68 3.79 -7.83 -0.94
N ARG A 69 4.62 -8.78 -1.37
CA ARG A 69 5.85 -9.15 -0.65
C ARG A 69 6.81 -7.98 -0.46
N GLY A 70 6.84 -7.03 -1.40
CA GLY A 70 7.67 -5.83 -1.32
C GLY A 70 7.26 -4.92 -0.16
N LEU A 71 5.97 -4.75 0.08
CA LEU A 71 5.43 -3.92 1.14
C LEU A 71 5.82 -4.46 2.50
N ARG A 72 5.67 -5.77 2.71
CA ARG A 72 6.12 -6.44 3.93
C ARG A 72 7.61 -6.20 4.18
N ARG A 73 8.43 -6.45 3.16
CA ARG A 73 9.89 -6.29 3.25
C ARG A 73 10.30 -4.87 3.61
N ILE A 74 9.66 -3.86 3.03
CA ILE A 74 9.92 -2.45 3.34
C ILE A 74 9.61 -2.12 4.80
N LEU A 75 8.47 -2.61 5.31
CA LEU A 75 8.08 -2.38 6.71
C LEU A 75 9.06 -3.06 7.67
N GLU A 76 9.51 -4.28 7.33
CA GLU A 76 10.56 -5.00 8.08
C GLU A 76 11.91 -4.26 8.04
N GLU A 77 12.37 -3.82 6.87
CA GLU A 77 13.62 -3.06 6.71
C GLU A 77 13.58 -1.70 7.40
N ALA A 78 12.41 -1.05 7.46
CA ALA A 78 12.19 0.21 8.18
C ALA A 78 12.00 0.02 9.70
N GLY A 79 11.93 -1.21 10.20
CA GLY A 79 11.70 -1.49 11.63
C GLY A 79 10.31 -1.08 12.13
N VAL A 80 9.31 -1.02 11.24
CA VAL A 80 7.95 -0.56 11.55
C VAL A 80 7.03 -1.75 11.83
N GLY A 81 6.32 -1.69 12.95
CA GLY A 81 5.33 -2.71 13.31
C GLY A 81 4.22 -2.80 12.28
N HIS A 82 3.81 -4.01 11.91
CA HIS A 82 2.77 -4.17 10.90
C HIS A 82 1.87 -5.37 11.18
N VAL A 83 0.61 -5.24 10.77
CA VAL A 83 -0.35 -6.34 10.70
C VAL A 83 -0.89 -6.36 9.29
N LEU A 84 -0.49 -7.38 8.52
CA LEU A 84 -0.93 -7.58 7.15
C LEU A 84 -2.04 -8.61 7.15
N ALA A 85 -3.23 -8.24 6.69
CA ALA A 85 -4.23 -9.25 6.37
C ALA A 85 -3.74 -10.07 5.17
N VAL A 86 -3.83 -11.40 5.25
CA VAL A 86 -3.40 -12.30 4.17
C VAL A 86 -4.59 -13.10 3.65
N SER A 87 -4.61 -13.44 2.35
CA SER A 87 -5.61 -14.34 1.81
C SER A 87 -5.39 -15.73 2.39
N THR A 88 -6.48 -16.48 2.58
CA THR A 88 -6.44 -17.85 3.14
C THR A 88 -5.55 -18.80 2.33
N SER A 89 -5.32 -18.49 1.04
CA SER A 89 -4.46 -19.23 0.11
C SER A 89 -2.97 -18.89 0.21
N GLN A 90 -2.56 -17.85 0.96
CA GLN A 90 -1.15 -17.49 1.08
C GLN A 90 -0.44 -18.37 2.12
N GLN A 91 0.59 -19.09 1.68
CA GLN A 91 1.46 -19.81 2.60
C GLN A 91 2.46 -18.85 3.26
N VAL A 92 2.36 -18.71 4.58
CA VAL A 92 3.38 -18.06 5.40
C VAL A 92 4.36 -19.14 5.85
N LYS A 93 5.66 -18.97 5.53
CA LYS A 93 6.71 -19.79 6.15
C LYS A 93 6.80 -19.39 7.62
N SER A 94 6.23 -20.21 8.50
CA SER A 94 6.48 -20.08 9.93
C SER A 94 7.91 -20.55 10.23
N VAL A 95 8.58 -19.91 11.20
CA VAL A 95 9.90 -20.34 11.70
C VAL A 95 9.84 -21.72 12.39
N TRP A 96 8.64 -22.27 12.56
CA TRP A 96 8.36 -23.54 13.25
C TRP A 96 7.86 -24.66 12.33
N GLY A 97 8.03 -24.52 11.00
CA GLY A 97 7.87 -25.66 10.10
C GLY A 97 6.46 -26.24 10.01
N VAL A 98 5.40 -25.43 10.08
CA VAL A 98 4.06 -25.79 9.56
C VAL A 98 3.42 -24.52 9.00
N GLY A 99 2.98 -24.56 7.75
CA GLY A 99 2.32 -23.44 7.08
C GLY A 99 1.08 -22.99 7.86
N ALA A 100 1.15 -21.82 8.46
CA ALA A 100 0.01 -21.19 9.10
C ALA A 100 -0.72 -20.35 8.04
N SER A 101 -1.95 -20.73 7.73
CA SER A 101 -2.91 -19.81 7.12
C SER A 101 -3.39 -18.89 8.25
N ALA A 102 -2.92 -17.64 8.27
CA ALA A 102 -3.40 -16.67 9.24
C ALA A 102 -4.79 -16.22 8.79
N MET A 103 -5.83 -16.74 9.43
CA MET A 103 -7.18 -16.21 9.31
C MET A 103 -7.29 -14.94 10.15
N PHE A 104 -7.51 -13.80 9.50
CA PHE A 104 -8.16 -12.62 10.06
C PHE A 104 -9.17 -12.08 9.06
#